data_AF-A0AAW9BPJ1-F1
#
_entry.id   AF-A0AAW9BPJ1-F1
#
_cell.length_a   1.000
_cell.length_b   1.000
_cell.length_c   1.000
_cell.angle_alpha   90.00
_cell.angle_beta   90.00
_cell.angle_gamma   90.00
#
_symmetry.space_group_name_H-M   'P 1'
#
loop_
_entity.id
_entity.type
_entity.pdbx_description
1 polymer ?
#
loop_
_entity_poly.entity_id
_entity_poly.type
_entity_poly.pdbx_seq_one_letter_code
_entity_poly.pdbx_strand_id
1 'polypeptide(L)'
;ITPLVDRIGQLRDELDISTIIVMGGSGDYLDVANTVIQMHDYQAVDVTEKAKQVIAQHPTQRHNESEESLQTFRPRALNRVALMNILTDGKFRVSAKGKDSLRFGKEFTNLSALEQIESADEVNAIGWLWFQLAQLPGWCNNPAKEIEEMLSGEWHASLPKQGDLAKPRTLDVMAALNRMRKSQFKPSH
;
A
#
# COMPACT_ATOMS: atom_id res chain seq x y z
N ILE A 1 -9.85 -20.28 -2.36
CA ILE A 1 -9.11 -19.06 -1.92
C ILE A 1 -8.21 -19.54 -0.80
N THR A 2 -6.88 -19.43 -0.91
CA THR A 2 -5.99 -19.74 0.23
C THR A 2 -6.12 -18.63 1.28
N PRO A 3 -6.47 -18.92 2.54
CA PRO A 3 -6.68 -17.89 3.56
C PRO A 3 -5.36 -17.26 4.02
N LEU A 4 -5.41 -16.01 4.52
CA LEU A 4 -4.20 -15.28 4.96
C LEU A 4 -3.45 -16.04 6.06
N VAL A 5 -4.16 -16.72 6.96
CA VAL A 5 -3.55 -17.48 8.06
C VAL A 5 -2.60 -18.60 7.59
N ASP A 6 -2.75 -19.08 6.36
CA ASP A 6 -1.84 -20.06 5.75
C ASP A 6 -0.62 -19.40 5.08
N ARG A 7 -0.73 -18.12 4.70
CA ARG A 7 0.34 -17.35 4.03
C ARG A 7 1.09 -16.41 4.97
N ILE A 8 0.53 -16.06 6.12
CA ILE A 8 1.09 -15.06 7.04
C ILE A 8 2.43 -15.51 7.65
N GLY A 9 2.57 -16.81 7.92
CA GLY A 9 3.85 -17.39 8.33
C GLY A 9 4.91 -17.25 7.24
N GLN A 10 4.55 -17.50 5.97
CA GLN A 10 5.47 -17.33 4.84
C GLN A 10 5.87 -15.87 4.62
N LEU A 11 4.96 -14.91 4.82
CA LEU A 11 5.31 -13.48 4.76
C LEU A 11 6.43 -13.13 5.76
N ARG A 12 6.37 -13.67 6.97
CA ARG A 12 7.41 -13.50 8.00
C ARG A 12 8.68 -14.26 7.64
N ASP A 13 8.56 -15.57 7.39
CA ASP A 13 9.72 -16.48 7.33
C ASP A 13 10.47 -16.40 5.99
N GLU A 14 9.78 -16.10 4.89
CA GLU A 14 10.36 -16.06 3.53
C GLU A 14 10.67 -14.62 3.07
N LEU A 15 9.92 -13.61 3.53
CA LEU A 15 10.05 -12.21 3.08
C LEU A 15 10.38 -11.20 4.18
N ASP A 16 10.53 -11.62 5.43
CA ASP A 16 10.77 -10.75 6.60
C ASP A 16 9.70 -9.65 6.77
N ILE A 17 8.46 -9.96 6.42
CA ILE A 17 7.32 -9.06 6.57
C ILE A 17 6.55 -9.39 7.85
N SER A 18 6.69 -8.52 8.85
CA SER A 18 5.91 -8.58 10.09
C SER A 18 4.46 -8.13 9.87
N THR A 19 3.53 -8.74 10.60
CA THR A 19 2.09 -8.40 10.53
C THR A 19 1.52 -8.22 11.93
N ILE A 20 0.73 -7.14 12.12
CA ILE A 20 -0.05 -6.90 13.34
C ILE A 20 -1.54 -7.03 12.96
N ILE A 21 -2.29 -7.83 13.71
CA ILE A 21 -3.71 -8.10 13.46
C ILE A 21 -4.50 -7.87 14.74
N VAL A 22 -5.58 -7.08 14.67
CA VAL A 22 -6.60 -7.02 15.72
C VAL A 22 -7.55 -8.19 15.54
N MET A 23 -7.68 -9.02 16.57
CA MET A 23 -8.55 -10.20 16.57
C MET A 23 -9.47 -10.21 17.78
N GLY A 24 -10.60 -10.89 17.66
CA GLY A 24 -11.55 -11.09 18.75
C GLY A 24 -12.58 -12.20 18.52
N GLY A 25 -12.79 -12.62 17.27
CA GLY A 25 -13.79 -13.65 16.90
C GLY A 25 -13.23 -15.02 16.52
N SER A 26 -11.93 -15.15 16.22
CA SER A 26 -11.29 -16.44 15.85
C SER A 26 -9.94 -16.58 16.55
N GLY A 27 -9.63 -17.81 16.98
CA GLY A 27 -8.34 -18.21 17.54
C GLY A 27 -7.35 -18.79 16.52
N ASP A 28 -7.71 -18.81 15.24
CA ASP A 28 -6.98 -19.52 14.17
C ASP A 28 -5.54 -19.04 13.96
N TYR A 29 -5.25 -17.78 14.30
CA TYR A 29 -3.90 -17.21 14.16
C TYR A 29 -3.04 -17.40 15.42
N LEU A 30 -3.61 -17.86 16.54
CA LEU A 30 -2.84 -18.04 17.77
C LEU A 30 -1.68 -19.02 17.56
N ASP A 31 -1.87 -20.03 16.70
CA ASP A 31 -0.89 -21.07 16.38
C ASP A 31 0.34 -20.55 15.62
N VAL A 32 0.15 -19.50 14.80
CA VAL A 32 1.24 -18.90 13.99
C VAL A 32 1.82 -17.62 14.60
N ALA A 33 1.13 -17.03 15.58
CA ALA A 33 1.51 -15.76 16.21
C ALA A 33 2.77 -15.89 17.09
N ASN A 34 3.70 -14.94 16.93
CA ASN A 34 4.86 -14.84 17.82
C ASN A 34 4.53 -14.18 19.17
N THR A 35 3.63 -13.20 19.16
CA THR A 35 3.22 -12.44 20.34
C THR A 35 1.72 -12.24 20.32
N VAL A 36 1.07 -12.42 21.47
CA VAL A 36 -0.37 -12.18 21.65
C VAL A 36 -0.56 -11.13 22.73
N ILE A 37 -1.05 -9.96 22.34
CA ILE A 37 -1.35 -8.85 23.24
C ILE A 37 -2.87 -8.78 23.44
N GLN A 38 -3.30 -8.93 24.68
CA GLN A 38 -4.69 -8.69 25.07
C GLN A 38 -4.84 -7.23 25.51
N MET A 39 -5.85 -6.54 24.98
CA MET A 39 -6.29 -5.25 25.53
C MET A 39 -7.41 -5.52 26.53
N HIS A 40 -7.21 -5.15 27.79
CA HIS A 40 -8.21 -5.25 28.85
C HIS A 40 -8.26 -3.94 29.61
N ASP A 41 -9.44 -3.32 29.73
CA ASP A 41 -9.63 -1.99 30.33
C ASP A 41 -8.63 -0.94 29.79
N TYR A 42 -8.40 -0.96 28.48
CA TYR A 42 -7.43 -0.13 27.75
C TYR A 42 -5.96 -0.30 28.17
N GLN A 43 -5.64 -1.40 28.86
CA GLN A 43 -4.28 -1.79 29.23
C GLN A 43 -3.83 -2.98 28.39
N ALA A 44 -2.59 -2.92 27.90
CA ALA A 44 -1.97 -4.00 27.14
C ALA A 44 -1.39 -5.05 28.10
N VAL A 45 -1.74 -6.31 27.89
CA VAL A 45 -1.24 -7.45 28.65
C VAL A 45 -0.68 -8.47 27.67
N ASP A 46 0.59 -8.85 27.84
CA ASP A 46 1.17 -9.97 27.10
C ASP A 46 0.57 -11.28 27.62
N VAL A 47 -0.16 -11.97 26.74
CA VAL A 47 -0.80 -13.26 27.02
C VAL A 47 -0.28 -14.37 26.12
N THR A 48 0.91 -14.19 25.54
CA THR A 48 1.53 -15.14 24.61
C THR A 48 1.62 -16.55 25.18
N GLU A 49 2.09 -16.70 26.42
CA GLU A 49 2.20 -18.02 27.06
C GLU A 49 0.83 -18.66 27.35
N LYS A 50 -0.18 -17.84 27.70
CA LYS A 50 -1.56 -18.34 27.88
C LYS A 50 -2.15 -18.79 26.54
N ALA A 51 -1.88 -18.06 25.45
CA ALA A 51 -2.33 -18.45 24.11
C ALA A 51 -1.72 -19.80 23.69
N LYS A 52 -0.42 -20.01 23.92
CA LYS A 52 0.26 -21.30 23.69
C LYS A 52 -0.38 -22.44 24.49
N GLN A 53 -0.74 -22.20 25.75
CA GLN A 53 -1.44 -23.19 26.58
C GLN A 53 -2.82 -23.57 26.02
N VAL A 54 -3.58 -22.60 25.50
CA VAL A 54 -4.89 -22.85 24.88
C VAL A 54 -4.75 -23.73 23.64
N ILE A 55 -3.78 -23.45 22.78
CA ILE A 55 -3.53 -24.25 21.57
C ILE A 55 -3.11 -25.68 21.95
N ALA A 56 -2.27 -25.84 22.98
CA ALA A 56 -1.86 -27.16 23.45
C ALA A 56 -3.04 -27.99 23.99
N GLN A 57 -4.03 -27.34 24.62
CA GLN A 57 -5.24 -27.99 25.12
C GLN A 57 -6.26 -28.27 24.01
N HIS A 58 -6.31 -27.39 23.00
CA HIS A 58 -7.24 -27.44 21.88
C HIS A 58 -6.49 -27.24 20.56
N PRO A 59 -5.78 -28.28 20.07
CA PRO A 59 -5.01 -28.17 18.82
C PRO A 59 -5.91 -27.82 17.64
N THR A 60 -5.38 -27.01 16.72
CA THR A 60 -6.12 -26.65 15.52
C THR A 60 -6.29 -27.89 14.64
N GLN A 61 -7.49 -28.08 14.08
CA GLN A 61 -7.75 -29.13 13.07
C GLN A 61 -7.59 -28.58 11.65
N ARG A 62 -6.95 -27.41 11.50
CA ARG A 62 -6.76 -26.79 10.21
C ARG A 62 -5.67 -27.52 9.43
N HIS A 63 -5.94 -27.72 8.15
CA HIS A 63 -4.93 -28.12 7.19
C HIS A 63 -4.41 -26.88 6.50
N ASN A 64 -3.10 -26.75 6.39
CA ASN A 64 -2.49 -25.66 5.65
C ASN A 64 -2.81 -25.84 4.16
N GLU A 65 -3.51 -24.87 3.56
CA GLU A 65 -3.87 -24.86 2.14
C GLU A 65 -2.78 -24.24 1.25
N SER A 66 -1.63 -23.84 1.82
CA SER A 66 -0.47 -23.38 1.03
C SER A 66 0.26 -24.59 0.44
N GLU A 67 -0.03 -24.91 -0.81
CA GLU A 67 0.61 -26.03 -1.54
C GLU A 67 2.07 -25.73 -1.95
N GLU A 68 2.45 -24.45 -2.02
CA GLU A 68 3.76 -23.99 -2.54
C GLU A 68 4.35 -22.85 -1.71
N SER A 69 5.67 -22.64 -1.82
CA SER A 69 6.37 -21.46 -1.30
C SER A 69 5.78 -20.15 -1.82
N LEU A 70 5.99 -19.06 -1.09
CA LEU A 70 5.46 -17.76 -1.47
C LEU A 70 6.25 -17.18 -2.66
N GLN A 71 5.62 -17.14 -3.82
CA GLN A 71 6.26 -16.63 -5.03
C GLN A 71 6.49 -15.12 -4.96
N THR A 72 7.72 -14.68 -5.27
CA THR A 72 8.04 -13.26 -5.49
C THR A 72 7.89 -12.90 -6.96
N PHE A 73 7.31 -11.73 -7.24
CA PHE A 73 7.08 -11.26 -8.60
C PHE A 73 7.85 -9.97 -8.91
N ARG A 74 8.21 -9.78 -10.17
CA ARG A 74 8.76 -8.51 -10.64
C ARG A 74 7.68 -7.42 -10.57
N PRO A 75 8.03 -6.18 -10.20
CA PRO A 75 7.10 -5.05 -10.25
C PRO A 75 6.51 -4.90 -11.65
N ARG A 76 5.21 -4.58 -11.73
CA ARG A 76 4.53 -4.28 -13.00
C ARG A 76 5.05 -2.96 -13.57
N ALA A 77 5.26 -2.93 -14.88
CA ALA A 77 5.69 -1.71 -15.55
C ALA A 77 4.52 -0.73 -15.71
N LEU A 78 4.77 0.57 -15.46
CA LEU A 78 3.80 1.66 -15.60
C LEU A 78 3.98 2.37 -16.95
N ASN A 79 2.89 2.59 -17.69
CA ASN A 79 2.91 3.44 -18.90
C ASN A 79 2.74 4.92 -18.52
N ARG A 80 3.83 5.69 -18.59
CA ARG A 80 3.83 7.12 -18.22
C ARG A 80 3.16 8.00 -19.27
N VAL A 81 3.22 7.59 -20.54
CA VAL A 81 2.54 8.28 -21.64
C VAL A 81 1.03 8.30 -21.44
N ALA A 82 0.46 7.26 -20.83
CA ALA A 82 -0.96 7.23 -20.49
C ALA A 82 -1.35 8.34 -19.50
N LEU A 83 -0.47 8.70 -18.55
CA LEU A 83 -0.71 9.81 -17.62
C LEU A 83 -0.74 11.16 -18.34
N MET A 84 0.16 11.38 -19.30
CA MET A 84 0.18 12.60 -20.11
C MET A 84 -1.10 12.77 -20.95
N ASN A 85 -1.62 11.68 -21.51
CA ASN A 85 -2.89 11.70 -22.23
C ASN A 85 -4.05 12.13 -21.33
N ILE A 86 -4.11 11.61 -20.09
CA ILE A 86 -5.14 12.00 -19.10
C ILE A 86 -5.04 13.49 -18.76
N LEU A 87 -3.82 14.02 -18.58
CA LEU A 87 -3.60 15.44 -18.33
C LEU A 87 -4.07 16.30 -19.50
N THR A 88 -3.68 15.95 -20.72
CA THR A 88 -4.00 16.71 -21.94
C THR A 88 -5.51 16.78 -22.14
N ASP A 89 -6.20 15.63 -22.07
CA ASP A 89 -7.66 15.56 -22.19
C ASP A 89 -8.40 16.29 -21.07
N GLY A 90 -7.76 16.42 -19.91
CA GLY A 90 -8.28 17.04 -18.70
C GLY A 90 -7.80 18.46 -18.43
N LYS A 91 -7.16 19.12 -19.41
CA LYS A 91 -6.65 20.50 -19.29
C LYS A 91 -5.66 20.68 -18.14
N PHE A 92 -4.77 19.70 -17.93
CA PHE A 92 -3.69 19.71 -16.94
C PHE A 92 -4.16 19.97 -15.50
N ARG A 93 -5.40 19.59 -15.16
CA ARG A 93 -5.94 19.78 -13.81
C ARG A 93 -5.38 18.75 -12.83
N VAL A 94 -4.81 19.22 -11.73
CA VAL A 94 -4.37 18.39 -10.60
C VAL A 94 -4.90 19.05 -9.34
N SER A 95 -5.67 18.33 -8.53
CA SER A 95 -6.20 18.86 -7.27
C SER A 95 -6.75 17.75 -6.38
N ALA A 96 -6.44 17.80 -5.09
CA ALA A 96 -7.12 17.01 -4.09
C ALA A 96 -8.53 17.57 -3.80
N LYS A 97 -9.41 16.70 -3.29
CA LYS A 97 -10.67 17.05 -2.63
C LYS A 97 -10.65 16.40 -1.25
N GLY A 98 -10.07 17.10 -0.29
CA GLY A 98 -9.76 16.51 1.02
C GLY A 98 -8.79 15.34 0.89
N LYS A 99 -8.91 14.36 1.77
CA LYS A 99 -8.05 13.15 1.80
C LYS A 99 -8.58 12.03 0.90
N ASP A 100 -9.88 12.06 0.62
CA ASP A 100 -10.59 10.92 0.04
C ASP A 100 -10.57 10.89 -1.49
N SER A 101 -10.17 11.98 -2.15
CA SER A 101 -10.17 12.01 -3.60
C SER A 101 -9.07 12.86 -4.21
N LEU A 102 -8.44 12.30 -5.24
CA LEU A 102 -7.49 12.99 -6.10
C LEU A 102 -8.07 13.15 -7.51
N ARG A 103 -8.16 14.39 -7.98
CA ARG A 103 -8.47 14.69 -9.37
C ARG A 103 -7.18 14.78 -10.18
N PHE A 104 -7.12 14.03 -11.28
CA PHE A 104 -6.04 14.08 -12.27
C PHE A 104 -6.66 14.17 -13.67
N GLY A 105 -6.61 15.36 -14.28
CA GLY A 105 -7.36 15.71 -15.48
C GLY A 105 -8.88 15.67 -15.28
N LYS A 106 -9.55 14.76 -15.99
CA LYS A 106 -10.98 14.44 -15.81
C LYS A 106 -11.22 13.29 -14.83
N GLU A 107 -10.18 12.53 -14.50
CA GLU A 107 -10.29 11.34 -13.66
C GLU A 107 -10.32 11.72 -12.18
N PHE A 108 -11.16 11.02 -11.42
CA PHE A 108 -11.23 11.11 -9.98
C PHE A 108 -10.87 9.76 -9.37
N THR A 109 -9.79 9.74 -8.60
CA THR A 109 -9.35 8.56 -7.86
C THR A 109 -9.96 8.62 -6.46
N ASN A 110 -10.59 7.52 -6.02
CA ASN A 110 -11.08 7.38 -4.65
C ASN A 110 -9.95 6.82 -3.77
N LEU A 111 -9.63 7.53 -2.69
CA LEU A 111 -8.57 7.25 -1.72
C LEU A 111 -9.12 7.00 -0.31
N SER A 112 -10.44 6.90 -0.12
CA SER A 112 -11.06 6.74 1.21
C SER A 112 -10.61 5.49 1.97
N ALA A 113 -10.09 4.48 1.28
CA ALA A 113 -9.51 3.27 1.88
C ALA A 113 -8.05 3.45 2.34
N LEU A 114 -7.42 4.59 2.06
CA LEU A 114 -6.06 4.93 2.47
C LEU A 114 -6.10 5.78 3.75
N GLU A 115 -6.64 5.21 4.82
CA GLU A 115 -6.90 5.90 6.09
C GLU A 115 -5.65 6.49 6.76
N GLN A 116 -4.46 5.99 6.41
CA GLN A 116 -3.18 6.48 6.91
C GLN A 116 -2.74 7.81 6.30
N ILE A 117 -3.41 8.31 5.24
CA ILE A 117 -3.15 9.64 4.70
C ILE A 117 -3.65 10.68 5.70
N GLU A 118 -2.77 11.59 6.11
CA GLU A 118 -3.04 12.54 7.18
C GLU A 118 -3.56 13.86 6.64
N SER A 119 -3.09 14.33 5.48
CA SER A 119 -3.45 15.63 4.92
C SER A 119 -3.84 15.59 3.43
N ALA A 120 -4.68 16.54 3.02
CA ALA A 120 -4.95 16.80 1.60
C ALA A 120 -3.69 17.28 0.85
N ASP A 121 -2.73 17.84 1.57
CA ASP A 121 -1.46 18.33 1.02
C ASP A 121 -0.59 17.17 0.50
N GLU A 122 -0.66 16.00 1.14
CA GLU A 122 -0.04 14.77 0.67
C GLU A 122 -0.73 14.28 -0.61
N VAL A 123 -2.05 14.39 -0.67
CA VAL A 123 -2.84 14.02 -1.86
C VAL A 123 -2.53 14.95 -3.04
N ASN A 124 -2.39 16.25 -2.80
CA ASN A 124 -1.92 17.21 -3.80
C ASN A 124 -0.52 16.82 -4.29
N ALA A 125 0.41 16.52 -3.38
CA ALA A 125 1.76 16.09 -3.74
C ALA A 125 1.77 14.79 -4.55
N ILE A 126 0.92 13.80 -4.22
CA ILE A 126 0.73 12.58 -5.04
C ILE A 126 0.35 12.95 -6.48
N GLY A 127 -0.63 13.87 -6.65
CA GLY A 127 -1.04 14.34 -7.96
C GLY A 127 0.08 15.02 -8.75
N TRP A 128 0.89 15.84 -8.08
CA TRP A 128 2.02 16.52 -8.72
C TRP A 128 3.19 15.57 -9.04
N LEU A 129 3.40 14.53 -8.24
CA LEU A 129 4.35 13.46 -8.61
C LEU A 129 3.89 12.71 -9.85
N TRP A 130 2.59 12.42 -9.99
CA TRP A 130 2.06 11.85 -11.24
C TRP A 130 2.25 12.78 -12.44
N PHE A 131 2.13 14.09 -12.21
CA PHE A 131 2.41 15.08 -13.24
C PHE A 131 3.86 15.02 -13.71
N GLN A 132 4.82 14.88 -12.79
CA GLN A 132 6.24 14.71 -13.12
C GLN A 132 6.51 13.39 -13.83
N LEU A 133 5.92 12.28 -13.36
CA LEU A 133 6.01 10.97 -14.03
C LEU A 133 5.51 11.06 -15.49
N ALA A 134 4.44 11.82 -15.73
CA ALA A 134 3.88 12.01 -17.07
C ALA A 134 4.82 12.76 -18.04
N GLN A 135 5.80 13.52 -17.53
CA GLN A 135 6.80 14.19 -18.37
C GLN A 135 7.87 13.22 -18.91
N LEU A 136 8.01 12.04 -18.29
CA LEU A 136 9.01 11.06 -18.66
C LEU A 136 8.47 10.13 -19.76
N PRO A 137 9.30 9.77 -20.76
CA PRO A 137 8.83 8.99 -21.91
C PRO A 137 8.66 7.50 -21.58
N GLY A 138 7.69 6.85 -22.22
CA GLY A 138 7.61 5.38 -22.26
C GLY A 138 7.24 4.70 -20.94
N TRP A 139 7.66 3.44 -20.82
CA TRP A 139 7.32 2.56 -19.70
C TRP A 139 8.40 2.62 -18.60
N CYS A 140 7.97 2.64 -17.34
CA CYS A 140 8.84 2.48 -16.17
C CYS A 140 8.68 1.08 -15.58
N ASN A 141 9.74 0.27 -15.57
CA ASN A 141 9.68 -1.13 -15.09
C ASN A 141 9.61 -1.25 -13.57
N ASN A 142 10.02 -0.21 -12.83
CA ASN A 142 9.97 -0.20 -11.37
C ASN A 142 9.50 1.18 -10.87
N PRO A 143 8.18 1.47 -10.96
CA PRO A 143 7.64 2.77 -10.61
C PRO A 143 7.83 3.12 -9.13
N ALA A 144 7.84 2.13 -8.22
CA ALA A 144 8.07 2.38 -6.80
C ALA A 144 9.46 2.97 -6.55
N LYS A 145 10.49 2.39 -7.18
CA LYS A 145 11.87 2.90 -7.08
C LYS A 145 12.01 4.30 -7.69
N GLU A 146 11.41 4.55 -8.85
CA GLU A 146 11.44 5.87 -9.49
C GLU A 146 10.76 6.94 -8.62
N ILE A 147 9.61 6.62 -8.01
CA ILE A 147 8.94 7.53 -7.09
C ILE A 147 9.78 7.79 -5.84
N GLU A 148 10.44 6.77 -5.29
CA GLU A 148 11.34 6.91 -4.15
C GLU A 148 12.52 7.84 -4.48
N GLU A 149 13.13 7.68 -5.67
CA GLU A 149 14.20 8.57 -6.16
C GLU A 149 13.69 10.01 -6.31
N MET A 150 12.49 10.23 -6.86
CA MET A 150 11.87 11.57 -6.97
C MET A 150 11.56 12.20 -5.61
N LEU A 151 11.27 11.39 -4.60
CA LEU A 151 11.02 11.82 -3.23
C LEU A 151 12.32 11.97 -2.41
N SER A 152 13.48 11.61 -2.96
CA SER A 152 14.77 11.78 -2.29
C SER A 152 15.25 13.23 -2.35
N GLY A 153 15.94 13.69 -1.30
CA GLY A 153 16.48 15.06 -1.23
C GLY A 153 15.39 16.14 -1.32
N GLU A 154 15.61 17.13 -2.19
CA GLU A 154 14.72 18.28 -2.42
C GLU A 154 13.52 17.93 -3.32
N TRP A 155 12.68 17.00 -2.85
CA TRP A 155 11.52 16.48 -3.59
C TRP A 155 10.56 17.56 -4.12
N HIS A 156 10.43 18.68 -3.41
CA HIS A 156 9.53 19.78 -3.77
C HIS A 156 10.09 20.69 -4.86
N ALA A 157 11.38 20.61 -5.19
CA ALA A 157 12.03 21.52 -6.14
C ALA A 157 11.50 21.40 -7.57
N SER A 158 11.07 20.19 -7.95
CA SER A 158 10.45 19.90 -9.25
C SER A 158 8.94 20.15 -9.27
N LEU A 159 8.32 20.42 -8.11
CA LEU A 159 6.88 20.62 -7.99
C LEU A 159 6.52 22.13 -8.04
N PRO A 160 5.26 22.47 -8.32
CA PRO A 160 4.81 23.85 -8.22
C PRO A 160 5.08 24.43 -6.84
N LYS A 161 5.49 25.70 -6.79
CA LYS A 161 5.74 26.44 -5.54
C LYS A 161 4.42 26.81 -4.85
N GLN A 162 3.72 25.81 -4.34
CA GLN A 162 2.49 25.92 -3.58
C GLN A 162 2.77 25.63 -2.10
N GLY A 163 2.02 26.28 -1.21
CA GLY A 163 2.19 26.12 0.25
C GLY A 163 1.47 24.91 0.83
N ASP A 164 0.61 24.25 0.05
CA ASP A 164 -0.28 23.14 0.42
C ASP A 164 0.23 21.80 -0.12
N LEU A 165 1.53 21.56 0.02
CA LEU A 165 2.20 20.31 -0.37
C LEU A 165 2.94 19.70 0.83
N ALA A 166 2.64 18.44 1.12
CA ALA A 166 3.32 17.65 2.14
C ALA A 166 3.91 16.40 1.48
N LYS A 167 5.10 15.98 1.92
CA LYS A 167 5.83 14.87 1.30
C LYS A 167 5.06 13.55 1.52
N PRO A 168 4.54 12.89 0.47
CA PRO A 168 3.83 11.62 0.63
C PRO A 168 4.82 10.46 0.75
N ARG A 169 4.35 9.31 1.22
CA ARG A 169 5.14 8.05 1.15
C ARG A 169 5.08 7.48 -0.27
N THR A 170 6.16 6.84 -0.72
CA THR A 170 6.19 6.08 -1.99
C THR A 170 5.03 5.08 -2.08
N LEU A 171 4.72 4.41 -0.96
CA LEU A 171 3.62 3.47 -0.86
C LEU A 171 2.26 4.12 -1.18
N ASP A 172 2.00 5.33 -0.69
CA ASP A 172 0.72 6.02 -0.89
C ASP A 172 0.55 6.50 -2.34
N VAL A 173 1.64 6.98 -2.96
CA VAL A 173 1.65 7.36 -4.38
C VAL A 173 1.30 6.15 -5.24
N MET A 174 1.90 4.99 -4.96
CA MET A 174 1.59 3.74 -5.66
C MET A 174 0.19 3.21 -5.34
N ALA A 175 -0.27 3.30 -4.09
CA ALA A 175 -1.59 2.84 -3.66
C ALA A 175 -2.73 3.66 -4.28
N ALA A 176 -2.52 4.97 -4.43
CA ALA A 176 -3.41 5.86 -5.18
C ALA A 176 -3.39 5.51 -6.68
N LEU A 177 -2.20 5.27 -7.26
CA LEU A 177 -2.06 4.97 -8.68
C LEU A 177 -2.70 3.63 -9.04
N ASN A 178 -2.57 2.62 -8.16
CA ASN A 178 -3.24 1.33 -8.27
C ASN A 178 -4.78 1.43 -8.25
N ARG A 179 -5.34 2.52 -7.72
CA ARG A 179 -6.80 2.79 -7.69
C ARG A 179 -7.25 3.71 -8.83
N MET A 180 -6.31 4.33 -9.56
CA MET A 180 -6.63 5.18 -10.70
C MET A 180 -7.07 4.31 -11.89
N ARG A 181 -8.35 4.42 -12.28
CA ARG A 181 -8.99 3.50 -13.24
C ARG A 181 -8.39 3.50 -14.64
N LYS A 182 -7.72 4.58 -15.03
CA LYS A 182 -7.05 4.73 -16.33
C LYS A 182 -5.55 4.46 -16.26
N SER A 183 -5.03 4.04 -15.11
CA SER A 183 -3.63 3.65 -14.99
C SER A 183 -3.38 2.42 -15.87
N GLN A 184 -2.26 2.45 -16.59
CA GLN A 184 -1.89 1.35 -17.48
C GLN A 184 -0.66 0.68 -16.91
N PHE A 185 -0.86 -0.54 -16.43
CA PHE A 185 0.21 -1.42 -15.97
C PHE A 185 0.28 -2.66 -16.88
N LYS A 186 1.49 -3.19 -17.05
CA LYS A 186 1.69 -4.50 -17.68
C LYS A 186 2.57 -5.39 -16.81
N PRO A 187 2.41 -6.72 -16.86
CA PRO A 187 3.35 -7.64 -16.24
C PRO A 187 4.76 -7.39 -16.80
N SER A 188 5.75 -7.40 -15.91
CA SER A 188 7.16 -7.46 -16.33
C SER A 188 7.52 -8.93 -16.49
N HIS A 189 7.91 -9.32 -17.71
CA HIS A 189 8.48 -10.64 -17.99
C HIS A 189 9.90 -10.76 -17.43
#